data_AF-A0A6S6RZC5-F1
#
_entry.id   AF-A0A6S6RZC5-F1
#
_cell.length_a   1.000
_cell.length_b   1.000
_cell.length_c   1.000
_cell.angle_alpha   90.00
_cell.angle_beta   90.00
_cell.angle_gamma   90.00
#
_symmetry.space_group_name_H-M   'P 1'
#
loop_
_entity.id
_entity.type
_entity.pdbx_description
1 polymer ?
#
loop_
_entity_poly.entity_id
_entity_poly.type
_entity_poly.pdbx_seq_one_letter_code
_entity_poly.pdbx_strand_id
1 'polypeptide(L)'
;MTPKKFCIQLTILSIVVALLLVLLDASNLIKSHLSLSWISWGFFIFFSAGLFYASSKSANSENKHLFGQIFLLSIFFKMLFCASILIAYMLITEPHTAHFALPFLFIYLIFTTHEVYFVTKLAKP
;
A
#
# COMPACT_ATOMS: atom_id res chain seq x y z
N MET A 1 11.34 -13.42 6.44
CA MET A 1 12.02 -12.10 6.36
C MET A 1 12.24 -11.55 7.76
N THR A 2 13.36 -10.90 8.08
CA THR A 2 13.57 -10.32 9.44
C THR A 2 12.93 -8.93 9.57
N PRO A 3 12.46 -8.53 10.76
CA PRO A 3 11.84 -7.22 10.97
C PRO A 3 12.75 -6.05 10.57
N LYS A 4 14.05 -6.13 10.88
CA LYS A 4 15.03 -5.11 10.49
C LYS A 4 15.11 -4.93 8.97
N LYS A 5 15.14 -6.03 8.21
CA LYS A 5 15.16 -5.99 6.74
C LYS A 5 13.87 -5.42 6.17
N PHE A 6 12.73 -5.76 6.76
CA PHE A 6 11.43 -5.18 6.40
C PHE A 6 11.39 -3.68 6.59
N CYS A 7 11.75 -3.17 7.77
CA CYS A 7 11.71 -1.73 8.03
C CYS A 7 12.63 -0.97 7.06
N ILE A 8 13.84 -1.48 6.80
CA ILE A 8 14.76 -0.86 5.83
C ILE A 8 14.14 -0.82 4.42
N GLN A 9 13.59 -1.94 3.94
CA GLN A 9 12.97 -2.00 2.62
C GLN A 9 11.74 -1.09 2.50
N LEU A 10 10.87 -1.09 3.52
CA LEU A 10 9.71 -0.22 3.56
C LEU A 10 10.11 1.25 3.59
N THR A 11 11.11 1.64 4.40
CA THR A 11 11.60 3.02 4.46
C THR A 11 12.21 3.47 3.13
N ILE A 12 13.08 2.65 2.52
CA ILE A 12 13.67 2.98 1.22
C ILE A 12 12.56 3.13 0.17
N LEU A 13 11.63 2.18 0.10
CA LEU A 13 10.51 2.23 -0.85
C LEU A 13 9.65 3.48 -0.63
N SER A 14 9.35 3.80 0.62
CA SER A 14 8.54 4.98 0.99
C SER A 14 9.23 6.28 0.58
N ILE A 15 10.55 6.40 0.79
CA ILE A 15 11.34 7.56 0.37
C ILE A 15 11.37 7.67 -1.16
N VAL A 16 11.59 6.56 -1.86
CA VAL A 16 11.62 6.53 -3.34
C VAL A 16 10.27 6.97 -3.91
N VAL A 17 9.16 6.45 -3.36
CA VAL A 17 7.81 6.86 -3.80
C VAL A 17 7.54 8.33 -3.46
N ALA A 18 7.93 8.80 -2.26
CA ALA A 18 7.77 10.20 -1.88
C ALA A 18 8.56 11.14 -2.81
N LEU A 19 9.82 10.81 -3.13
CA LEU A 19 10.63 11.55 -4.10
C LEU A 19 9.98 11.57 -5.49
N LEU A 20 9.44 10.43 -5.93
CA LEU A 20 8.74 10.35 -7.20
C LEU A 20 7.48 11.22 -7.23
N LEU A 21 6.71 11.27 -6.13
CA LEU A 21 5.55 12.14 -6.00
C LEU A 21 5.93 13.62 -6.07
N VAL A 22 7.04 14.02 -5.43
CA VAL A 22 7.55 15.40 -5.51
C VAL A 22 8.04 15.75 -6.92
N LEU A 23 8.71 14.81 -7.61
CA LEU A 23 9.13 15.01 -9.01
C LEU A 23 7.94 15.14 -9.95
N LEU A 24 6.91 14.32 -9.75
CA LEU A 24 5.68 14.36 -10.54
C LEU A 24 4.88 15.65 -10.30
N ASP A 25 4.87 16.17 -9.07
CA ASP A 25 4.32 17.50 -8.76
C ASP A 25 5.07 18.61 -9.50
N ALA A 26 6.40 18.61 -9.44
CA ALA A 26 7.23 19.60 -10.14
C ALA A 26 7.00 19.63 -11.66
N SER A 27 6.60 18.50 -12.25
CA SER A 27 6.29 18.38 -13.68
C SER A 27 4.87 18.84 -14.08
N ASN A 28 4.06 19.35 -13.14
CA ASN A 28 2.64 19.73 -13.31
C ASN A 28 1.69 18.59 -13.75
N LEU A 29 2.16 17.35 -13.92
CA LEU A 29 1.35 16.21 -14.37
C LEU A 29 0.25 15.81 -13.38
N ILE A 30 0.40 16.14 -12.09
CA ILE A 30 -0.49 15.66 -11.00
C ILE A 30 -1.03 16.81 -10.14
N LYS A 31 -0.87 18.07 -10.58
CA LYS A 31 -1.13 19.26 -9.76
C LYS A 31 -2.53 19.34 -9.12
N SER A 32 -3.52 18.66 -9.70
CA SER A 32 -4.90 18.67 -9.18
C SER A 32 -5.21 17.57 -8.13
N HIS A 33 -4.37 16.52 -8.01
CA HIS A 33 -4.71 15.31 -7.22
C HIS A 33 -3.63 14.88 -6.20
N LEU A 34 -2.78 15.82 -5.77
CA LEU A 34 -1.69 15.56 -4.82
C LEU A 34 -2.16 15.09 -3.44
N SER A 35 -3.26 15.63 -2.95
CA SER A 35 -3.81 15.25 -1.64
C SER A 35 -4.14 13.75 -1.58
N LEU A 36 -4.80 13.22 -2.62
CA LEU A 36 -5.09 11.80 -2.75
C LEU A 36 -3.82 10.95 -2.74
N SER A 37 -2.78 11.40 -3.44
CA SER A 37 -1.50 10.69 -3.56
C SER A 37 -0.80 10.57 -2.21
N TRP A 38 -0.71 11.66 -1.44
CA TRP A 38 -0.09 11.66 -0.11
C TRP A 38 -0.88 10.83 0.91
N ILE A 39 -2.22 10.93 0.89
CA ILE A 39 -3.09 10.13 1.76
C ILE A 39 -2.90 8.64 1.48
N SER A 40 -2.87 8.26 0.19
CA SER A 40 -2.69 6.88 -0.23
C SER A 40 -1.30 6.35 0.13
N TRP A 41 -0.25 7.15 -0.08
CA TRP A 41 1.11 6.83 0.32
C TRP A 41 1.20 6.51 1.81
N GLY A 42 0.67 7.39 2.67
CA GLY A 42 0.64 7.16 4.10
C GLY A 42 -0.14 5.90 4.47
N PHE A 43 -1.33 5.72 3.89
CA PHE A 43 -2.16 4.55 4.11
C PHE A 43 -1.43 3.24 3.79
N PHE A 44 -0.80 3.13 2.62
CA PHE A 44 -0.13 1.89 2.22
C PHE A 44 1.11 1.57 3.05
N ILE A 45 1.80 2.58 3.60
CA ILE A 45 2.90 2.37 4.56
C ILE A 45 2.37 1.71 5.83
N PHE A 46 1.32 2.29 6.44
CA PHE A 46 0.71 1.74 7.64
C PHE A 46 0.12 0.36 7.39
N PHE A 47 -0.55 0.17 6.25
CA PHE A 47 -1.12 -1.11 5.85
C PHE A 47 -0.03 -2.19 5.68
N SER A 48 1.06 -1.87 4.99
CA SER A 48 2.22 -2.77 4.82
C SER A 48 2.84 -3.16 6.16
N ALA A 49 2.99 -2.20 7.08
CA ALA A 49 3.52 -2.45 8.41
C ALA A 49 2.61 -3.39 9.24
N GLY A 50 1.30 -3.14 9.22
CA GLY A 50 0.31 -3.98 9.87
C GLY A 50 0.30 -5.40 9.29
N LEU A 51 0.31 -5.52 7.97
CA LEU A 51 0.34 -6.81 7.27
C LEU A 51 1.61 -7.60 7.58
N PHE A 52 2.78 -6.95 7.63
CA PHE A 52 4.03 -7.61 7.99
C PHE A 52 3.97 -8.18 9.41
N TYR A 53 3.50 -7.40 10.39
CA TYR A 53 3.40 -7.87 11.77
C TYR A 53 2.40 -9.03 11.90
N ALA A 54 1.23 -8.91 11.29
CA ALA A 54 0.21 -9.97 11.26
C ALA A 54 0.76 -11.25 10.61
N SER A 55 1.41 -11.13 9.44
CA SER A 55 1.99 -12.26 8.69
C SER A 55 3.19 -12.89 9.41
N SER A 56 4.02 -12.08 10.07
CA SER A 56 5.17 -12.58 10.83
C SER A 56 4.73 -13.33 12.08
N LYS A 57 3.67 -12.88 12.75
CA LYS A 57 3.09 -13.59 13.91
C LYS A 57 2.44 -14.90 13.48
N SER A 58 1.72 -14.90 12.36
CA SER A 58 1.03 -16.09 11.86
C SER A 58 1.94 -17.16 11.28
N ALA A 59 3.09 -16.79 10.72
CA ALA A 59 4.08 -17.74 10.22
C ALA A 59 4.68 -18.65 11.32
N ASN A 60 4.51 -18.30 12.60
CA ASN A 60 4.91 -19.10 13.75
C ASN A 60 3.71 -19.70 14.51
N SER A 61 2.48 -19.53 14.01
CA SER A 61 1.29 -20.12 14.60
C SER A 61 1.23 -21.61 14.29
N GLU A 62 0.72 -22.40 15.24
CA GLU A 62 0.42 -23.82 15.03
C GLU A 62 -0.66 -24.04 13.96
N ASN A 63 -1.51 -23.02 13.73
CA ASN A 63 -2.57 -23.09 12.73
C ASN A 63 -2.02 -22.78 11.33
N LYS A 64 -1.87 -23.83 10.52
CA LYS A 64 -1.41 -23.78 9.12
C LYS A 64 -2.28 -22.91 8.20
N HIS A 65 -3.54 -22.65 8.56
CA HIS A 65 -4.46 -21.82 7.78
C HIS A 65 -4.41 -20.33 8.13
N LEU A 66 -3.86 -19.97 9.30
CA LEU A 66 -3.92 -18.61 9.84
C LEU A 66 -3.13 -17.61 8.97
N PHE A 67 -2.03 -18.07 8.37
CA PHE A 67 -1.27 -17.27 7.41
C PHE A 67 -2.10 -16.94 6.15
N GLY A 68 -2.72 -17.95 5.54
CA GLY A 68 -3.55 -17.77 4.35
C GLY A 68 -4.80 -16.91 4.62
N GLN A 69 -5.42 -17.08 5.79
CA GLN A 69 -6.55 -16.25 6.23
C GLN A 69 -6.15 -14.77 6.37
N ILE A 70 -4.99 -14.47 6.98
CA ILE A 70 -4.50 -13.09 7.07
C ILE A 70 -4.23 -12.48 5.70
N PHE A 71 -3.69 -13.26 4.76
CA PHE A 71 -3.46 -12.80 3.40
C PHE A 71 -4.78 -12.53 2.65
N LEU A 72 -5.76 -13.42 2.74
CA LEU A 72 -7.10 -13.19 2.17
C LEU A 72 -7.78 -11.96 2.78
N LEU A 73 -7.72 -11.85 4.12
CA LEU A 73 -8.29 -10.73 4.85
C LEU A 73 -7.60 -9.41 4.49
N SER A 74 -6.29 -9.42 4.24
CA SER A 74 -5.56 -8.24 3.81
C SER A 74 -6.00 -7.79 2.42
N ILE A 75 -6.18 -8.71 1.47
CA ILE A 75 -6.73 -8.37 0.14
C ILE A 75 -8.11 -7.72 0.28
N PHE A 76 -8.99 -8.33 1.09
CA PHE A 76 -10.34 -7.80 1.30
C PHE A 76 -10.33 -6.38 1.89
N PHE A 77 -9.61 -6.17 3.00
CA PHE A 77 -9.51 -4.84 3.60
C PHE A 77 -8.86 -3.84 2.66
N LYS A 78 -7.80 -4.24 1.95
CA LYS A 78 -7.13 -3.36 0.99
C LYS A 78 -8.08 -2.89 -0.09
N MET A 79 -8.86 -3.80 -0.68
CA MET A 79 -9.87 -3.45 -1.68
C MET A 79 -10.95 -2.52 -1.09
N LEU A 80 -11.45 -2.82 0.11
CA LEU A 80 -12.43 -1.98 0.79
C LEU A 80 -11.90 -0.56 1.02
N PHE A 81 -10.70 -0.43 1.58
CA PHE A 81 -10.07 0.88 1.83
C PHE A 81 -9.77 1.63 0.54
N CYS A 82 -9.31 0.94 -0.51
CA CYS A 82 -9.08 1.57 -1.82
C CYS A 82 -10.39 2.15 -2.38
N ALA A 83 -11.48 1.38 -2.32
CA ALA A 83 -12.79 1.86 -2.74
C ALA A 83 -13.25 3.04 -1.89
N SER A 84 -13.13 2.97 -0.56
CA SER A 84 -13.51 4.05 0.35
C SER A 84 -12.73 5.35 0.09
N ILE A 85 -11.40 5.26 -0.11
CA ILE A 85 -10.57 6.43 -0.40
C ILE A 85 -10.97 7.08 -1.73
N LEU A 86 -11.16 6.27 -2.78
CA LEU A 86 -11.57 6.78 -4.10
C LEU A 86 -12.97 7.38 -4.09
N ILE A 87 -13.94 6.74 -3.41
CA ILE A 87 -15.30 7.26 -3.27
C ILE A 87 -15.30 8.57 -2.46
N ALA A 88 -14.61 8.60 -1.32
CA ALA A 88 -14.50 9.81 -0.51
C ALA A 88 -13.87 10.96 -1.32
N TYR A 89 -12.82 10.67 -2.10
CA TYR A 89 -12.21 11.66 -2.96
C TYR A 89 -13.17 12.18 -4.04
N MET A 90 -13.89 11.28 -4.72
CA MET A 90 -14.89 11.64 -5.73
C MET A 90 -15.98 12.55 -5.17
N LEU A 91 -16.46 12.28 -3.96
CA LEU A 91 -17.51 13.08 -3.31
C LEU A 91 -17.05 14.47 -2.88
N ILE A 92 -15.76 14.64 -2.54
CA ILE A 92 -15.22 15.92 -2.04
C ILE A 92 -14.75 16.82 -3.17
N THR A 93 -14.15 16.25 -4.21
CA THR A 93 -13.45 17.01 -5.26
C THR A 93 -14.13 16.98 -6.61
N GLU A 94 -15.18 16.16 -6.80
CA GLU A 94 -15.95 16.03 -8.04
C GLU A 94 -15.06 16.06 -9.31
N PRO A 95 -14.06 15.17 -9.41
CA PRO A 95 -13.08 15.24 -10.49
C PRO A 95 -13.76 15.04 -11.84
N HIS A 96 -13.56 15.97 -12.78
CA HIS A 96 -14.15 15.94 -14.12
C HIS A 96 -13.71 14.74 -14.98
N THR A 97 -12.60 14.07 -14.64
CA THR A 97 -12.08 12.93 -15.41
C THR A 97 -11.48 11.87 -14.49
N ALA A 98 -11.49 10.59 -14.89
CA ALA A 98 -10.96 9.48 -14.11
C ALA A 98 -9.42 9.47 -13.92
N HIS A 99 -8.69 10.42 -14.53
CA HIS A 99 -7.23 10.51 -14.43
C HIS A 99 -6.72 10.71 -12.99
N PHE A 100 -7.57 11.18 -12.08
CA PHE A 100 -7.25 11.31 -10.66
C PHE A 100 -6.85 9.98 -10.00
N ALA A 101 -7.34 8.85 -10.53
CA ALA A 101 -7.05 7.52 -10.00
C ALA A 101 -5.67 6.97 -10.43
N LEU A 102 -5.02 7.56 -11.44
CA LEU A 102 -3.71 7.11 -11.91
C LEU A 102 -2.60 7.15 -10.84
N PRO A 103 -2.36 8.27 -10.14
CA PRO A 103 -1.36 8.30 -9.07
C PRO A 103 -1.71 7.33 -7.93
N PHE A 104 -2.99 7.20 -7.61
CA PHE A 104 -3.47 6.22 -6.64
C PHE A 104 -3.11 4.79 -7.04
N LEU A 105 -3.42 4.40 -8.28
CA LEU A 105 -3.12 3.08 -8.83
C LEU A 105 -1.61 2.79 -8.84
N PHE A 106 -0.81 3.80 -9.18
CA PHE A 106 0.64 3.68 -9.21
C PHE A 106 1.22 3.36 -7.81
N ILE A 107 0.80 4.11 -6.79
CA ILE A 107 1.18 3.85 -5.40
C ILE A 107 0.69 2.47 -4.97
N TYR A 108 -0.57 2.14 -5.26
CA TYR A 108 -1.16 0.84 -4.95
C TYR A 108 -0.32 -0.31 -5.52
N LEU A 109 0.10 -0.26 -6.79
CA LEU A 109 0.87 -1.32 -7.43
C LEU A 109 2.26 -1.50 -6.80
N ILE A 110 2.96 -0.40 -6.49
CA ILE A 110 4.28 -0.45 -5.87
C ILE A 110 4.21 -1.12 -4.51
N PHE A 111 3.31 -0.66 -3.64
CA PHE A 111 3.18 -1.23 -2.30
C PHE A 111 2.63 -2.66 -2.34
N THR A 112 1.69 -2.97 -3.26
CA THR A 112 1.19 -4.34 -3.45
C THR A 112 2.31 -5.30 -3.86
N THR A 113 3.19 -4.88 -4.76
CA THR A 113 4.32 -5.72 -5.19
C THR A 113 5.26 -6.01 -4.01
N HIS A 114 5.56 -4.99 -3.20
CA HIS A 114 6.36 -5.16 -1.99
C HIS A 114 5.66 -6.06 -0.95
N GLU A 115 4.35 -5.91 -0.77
CA GLU A 115 3.55 -6.76 0.11
C GLU A 115 3.60 -8.23 -0.27
N VAL A 116 3.31 -8.54 -1.53
CA VAL A 116 3.41 -9.92 -2.04
C VAL A 116 4.83 -10.45 -1.85
N TYR A 117 5.85 -9.65 -2.17
CA TYR A 117 7.25 -10.06 -1.99
C TYR A 117 7.57 -10.45 -0.53
N PHE A 118 7.25 -9.60 0.44
CA PHE A 118 7.59 -9.91 1.85
C PHE A 118 6.70 -11.02 2.42
N VAL A 119 5.42 -11.10 2.03
CA VAL A 119 4.51 -12.16 2.46
C VAL A 119 5.01 -13.51 1.94
N THR A 120 5.36 -13.63 0.67
CA THR A 120 5.94 -14.85 0.11
C THR A 120 7.26 -15.22 0.79
N LYS A 121 8.09 -14.24 1.18
CA LYS A 121 9.31 -14.45 1.98
C LYS A 121 9.08 -14.82 3.45
N LEU A 122 7.85 -14.67 3.96
CA LEU A 122 7.44 -15.06 5.31
C LEU A 122 6.70 -16.40 5.32
N ALA A 123 6.06 -16.76 4.20
CA ALA A 123 5.48 -18.07 4.02
C ALA A 123 6.58 -19.13 4.17
N LYS A 124 6.42 -20.02 5.15
CA LYS A 124 7.25 -21.22 5.27
C LYS A 124 6.72 -22.26 4.29
N PRO A 125 7.59 -23.02 3.61
CA PRO A 125 7.17 -24.21 2.88
C PRO A 125 6.58 -25.26 3.83
#